data_AF-A0A183DWU0-F1
#
_entry.id   AF-A0A183DWU0-F1
#
_cell.length_a   1.000
_cell.length_b   1.000
_cell.length_c   1.000
_cell.angle_alpha   90.00
_cell.angle_beta   90.00
_cell.angle_gamma   90.00
#
_symmetry.space_group_name_H-M   'P 1'
#
loop_
_entity.id
_entity.type
_entity.pdbx_description
1 polymer ?
#
loop_
_entity_poly.entity_id
_entity_poly.type
_entity_poly.pdbx_seq_one_letter_code
_entity_poly.pdbx_strand_id
1 'polypeptide(L)'
;MIAFRDGYTFDFIEGEMLEKSPFTFWDFLQQRKRWLQGIYLTVHAKQIPAKNKILLGLSFYAWVSMPVTTLQMYLFHAFPLPPCFLFDFLVAFVAAVNLYMYIYGVVKSFSHKHRSTIKI
;
A
#
# COMPACT_ATOMS: atom_id res chain seq x y z
N MET A 1 -6.26 -6.27 -22.15
CA MET A 1 -5.13 -5.30 -22.30
C MET A 1 -5.18 -4.75 -23.71
N ILE A 2 -5.73 -3.55 -23.89
CA ILE A 2 -5.96 -2.98 -25.22
C ILE A 2 -4.67 -2.33 -25.72
N ALA A 3 -4.05 -1.44 -24.93
CA ALA A 3 -2.80 -0.77 -25.29
C ALA A 3 -1.60 -1.71 -25.55
N PHE A 4 -1.42 -2.76 -24.74
CA PHE A 4 -0.35 -3.75 -25.00
C PHE A 4 -0.60 -4.58 -26.26
N ARG A 5 -1.87 -4.84 -26.62
CA ARG A 5 -2.21 -5.52 -27.87
C ARG A 5 -1.88 -4.63 -29.08
N ASP A 6 -2.06 -3.32 -28.90
CA ASP A 6 -1.82 -2.33 -29.94
C ASP A 6 -0.33 -1.91 -30.02
N GLY A 7 0.56 -2.61 -29.30
CA GLY A 7 2.02 -2.47 -29.42
C GLY A 7 2.64 -1.34 -28.59
N TYR A 8 1.87 -0.67 -27.75
CA TYR A 8 2.39 0.41 -26.91
C TYR A 8 3.25 -0.12 -25.76
N THR A 9 4.39 0.53 -25.54
CA THR A 9 5.25 0.32 -24.38
C THR A 9 4.90 1.33 -23.29
N PHE A 10 4.99 0.91 -22.04
CA PHE A 10 4.84 1.78 -20.88
C PHE A 10 6.20 1.90 -20.22
N ASP A 11 6.60 3.13 -19.89
CA ASP A 11 7.82 3.41 -19.14
C ASP A 11 7.48 4.31 -17.95
N PHE A 12 8.26 4.19 -16.88
CA PHE A 12 8.12 5.02 -15.70
C PHE A 12 8.96 6.29 -15.88
N ILE A 13 8.29 7.43 -15.96
CA ILE A 13 8.99 8.72 -15.96
C ILE A 13 9.42 9.02 -14.53
N GLU A 14 10.73 9.12 -14.32
CA GLU A 14 11.31 9.55 -13.05
C GLU A 14 11.01 11.04 -12.83
N GLY A 15 10.00 11.33 -12.01
CA GLY A 15 9.61 12.67 -11.63
C GLY A 15 8.99 12.69 -10.23
N GLU A 16 9.20 13.77 -9.48
CA GLU A 16 8.55 13.93 -8.18
C GLU A 16 7.15 14.54 -8.38
N MET A 17 6.13 13.72 -8.20
CA MET A 17 4.74 14.19 -8.19
C MET A 17 4.41 14.77 -6.82
N LEU A 18 4.28 16.09 -6.74
CA LEU A 18 3.89 16.79 -5.51
C LEU A 18 2.37 16.69 -5.32
N GLU A 19 1.90 15.50 -4.92
CA GLU A 19 0.50 15.31 -4.57
C GLU A 19 0.21 15.71 -3.12
N LYS A 20 -0.97 16.29 -2.92
CA LYS A 20 -1.46 16.63 -1.59
C LYS A 20 -1.94 15.34 -0.92
N SER A 21 -1.24 14.88 0.12
CA SER A 21 -1.68 13.73 0.92
C SER A 21 -2.97 14.06 1.69
N PRO A 22 -3.83 13.07 2.01
CA PRO A 22 -4.99 13.31 2.86
C PRO A 22 -4.56 13.88 4.21
N PHE A 23 -5.17 15.00 4.63
CA PHE A 23 -4.89 15.63 5.92
C PHE A 23 -5.81 15.12 7.03
N THR A 24 -6.98 14.59 6.66
CA THR A 24 -7.99 14.09 7.59
C THR A 24 -8.05 12.58 7.55
N PHE A 25 -8.27 11.95 8.71
CA PHE A 25 -8.47 10.50 8.81
C PHE A 25 -9.62 10.00 7.90
N TRP A 26 -10.68 10.80 7.77
CA TRP A 26 -11.82 10.49 6.90
C TRP A 26 -11.43 10.45 5.42
N ASP A 27 -10.61 11.41 4.97
CA ASP A 27 -10.12 11.45 3.58
C ASP A 27 -9.22 10.25 3.29
N PHE A 28 -8.39 9.85 4.26
CA PHE A 28 -7.57 8.65 4.16
C PHE A 28 -8.42 7.39 3.98
N LEU A 29 -9.45 7.20 4.81
CA LEU A 29 -10.36 6.05 4.69
C LEU A 29 -11.09 6.04 3.34
N GLN A 30 -11.57 7.19 2.87
CA GLN A 30 -12.20 7.29 1.57
C GLN A 30 -11.25 6.93 0.43
N GLN A 31 -10.01 7.40 0.48
CA GLN A 31 -8.99 7.10 -0.52
C GLN A 31 -8.68 5.60 -0.56
N ARG A 32 -8.48 4.98 0.61
CA ARG A 32 -8.22 3.53 0.71
C ARG A 32 -9.41 2.68 0.27
N LYS A 33 -10.64 3.08 0.61
CA LYS A 33 -11.86 2.44 0.11
C LYS A 33 -11.92 2.47 -1.42
N ARG A 34 -11.61 3.62 -2.04
CA ARG A 34 -11.64 3.80 -3.50
C ARG A 34 -10.58 2.93 -4.19
N TRP A 35 -9.38 2.81 -3.60
CA TRP A 35 -8.32 1.95 -4.11
C TRP A 35 -8.70 0.47 -4.06
N LEU A 36 -9.24 -0.01 -2.94
CA LEU A 36 -9.70 -1.39 -2.79
C LEU A 36 -10.80 -1.74 -3.80
N GLN A 37 -11.77 -0.84 -4.01
CA GLN A 37 -12.82 -1.02 -5.01
C GLN A 37 -12.26 -1.10 -6.43
N GLY A 38 -11.29 -0.24 -6.78
CA GLY A 38 -10.65 -0.26 -8.10
C GLY A 38 -9.89 -1.56 -8.37
N ILE A 39 -9.14 -2.05 -7.39
CA ILE A 39 -8.43 -3.33 -7.50
C ILE A 39 -9.42 -4.50 -7.62
N TYR A 40 -10.47 -4.51 -6.80
CA TYR A 40 -11.52 -5.54 -6.86
C TYR A 40 -12.13 -5.66 -8.26
N LEU A 41 -12.51 -4.52 -8.86
CA LEU A 41 -13.06 -4.48 -10.22
C LEU A 41 -12.06 -5.00 -11.26
N THR A 42 -10.78 -4.63 -11.13
CA THR A 42 -9.73 -5.01 -12.07
C THR A 42 -9.40 -6.51 -12.01
N VAL A 43 -9.36 -7.08 -10.82
CA VAL A 43 -9.09 -8.52 -10.62
C VAL A 43 -10.25 -9.37 -11.20
N HIS A 44 -11.50 -8.95 -10.99
CA HIS A 44 -12.69 -9.69 -11.46
C HIS A 44 -13.09 -9.43 -12.92
N ALA A 45 -12.50 -8.42 -13.59
CA ALA A 45 -12.81 -8.08 -14.98
C ALA A 45 -12.35 -9.16 -15.98
N LYS A 46 -13.26 -9.84 -16.69
CA LYS A 46 -12.92 -10.93 -17.64
C LYS A 46 -12.00 -10.52 -18.80
N GLN A 47 -11.87 -9.22 -19.08
CA GLN A 47 -11.14 -8.65 -20.21
C GLN A 47 -9.60 -8.65 -20.03
N ILE A 48 -9.11 -8.93 -18.83
CA ILE A 48 -7.68 -8.91 -18.50
C ILE A 48 -7.22 -10.34 -18.18
N PRO A 49 -6.11 -10.83 -18.78
CA PRO A 49 -5.63 -12.19 -18.59
C PRO A 49 -5.20 -12.44 -17.14
N ALA A 50 -5.53 -13.62 -16.61
CA ALA A 50 -5.32 -13.96 -15.22
C ALA A 50 -3.84 -13.89 -14.78
N LYS A 51 -2.90 -14.25 -15.66
CA LYS A 51 -1.46 -14.22 -15.38
C LYS A 51 -0.97 -12.84 -14.91
N ASN A 52 -1.46 -11.78 -15.53
CA ASN A 52 -1.04 -10.41 -15.23
C ASN A 52 -1.73 -9.85 -13.97
N LYS A 53 -2.75 -10.55 -13.47
CA LYS A 53 -3.50 -10.14 -12.27
C LYS A 53 -3.05 -10.83 -11.00
N ILE A 54 -2.22 -11.87 -11.06
CA ILE A 54 -1.88 -12.67 -9.87
C ILE A 54 -1.27 -11.77 -8.79
N LEU A 55 -0.29 -10.93 -9.16
CA LEU A 55 0.35 -10.00 -8.23
C LEU A 55 -0.63 -8.96 -7.68
N LEU A 56 -1.55 -8.47 -8.53
CA LEU A 56 -2.57 -7.51 -8.14
C LEU A 56 -3.62 -8.15 -7.19
N GLY A 57 -3.98 -9.41 -7.43
CA GLY A 57 -4.87 -10.20 -6.60
C GLY A 57 -4.26 -10.54 -5.25
N LEU A 58 -2.99 -10.95 -5.21
CA LEU A 58 -2.25 -11.14 -3.95
C LEU A 58 -2.21 -9.85 -3.12
N SER A 59 -1.94 -8.72 -3.78
CA SER A 59 -1.98 -7.41 -3.13
C SER A 59 -3.37 -7.09 -2.58
N PHE A 60 -4.44 -7.37 -3.34
CA PHE A 60 -5.82 -7.19 -2.88
C PHE A 60 -6.13 -7.99 -1.61
N TYR A 61 -5.82 -9.30 -1.60
CA TYR A 61 -6.07 -10.14 -0.45
C TYR A 61 -5.25 -9.71 0.78
N ALA A 62 -4.01 -9.27 0.59
CA ALA A 62 -3.20 -8.70 1.67
C ALA A 62 -3.90 -7.47 2.29
N TRP A 63 -4.37 -6.53 1.48
CA TRP A 63 -5.08 -5.34 1.97
C TRP A 63 -6.43 -5.66 2.62
N VAL A 64 -7.17 -6.66 2.14
CA VAL A 64 -8.43 -7.11 2.75
C VAL A 64 -8.19 -7.79 4.09
N SER A 65 -7.08 -8.54 4.23
CA SER A 65 -6.71 -9.18 5.50
C SER A 65 -6.18 -8.19 6.55
N MET A 66 -5.70 -7.01 6.17
CA MET A 66 -5.11 -6.05 7.11
C MET A 66 -6.04 -5.65 8.26
N PRO A 67 -7.29 -5.20 8.05
CA PRO A 67 -8.22 -4.89 9.13
C PRO A 67 -8.43 -6.04 10.11
N VAL A 68 -8.51 -7.27 9.58
CA VAL A 68 -8.69 -8.49 10.38
C VAL A 68 -7.45 -8.74 11.25
N THR A 69 -6.26 -8.65 10.66
CA THR A 69 -4.99 -8.82 11.41
C THR A 69 -4.77 -7.71 12.45
N THR A 70 -5.19 -6.47 12.17
CA THR A 70 -5.11 -5.38 13.15
C THR A 70 -6.08 -5.57 14.32
N LEU A 71 -7.29 -6.07 14.06
CA LEU A 71 -8.24 -6.43 15.11
C LEU A 71 -7.71 -7.60 15.96
N GLN A 72 -6.99 -8.54 15.33
CA GLN A 72 -6.40 -9.67 16.00
C GLN A 72 -5.38 -9.24 17.06
N MET A 73 -4.57 -8.19 16.83
CA MET A 73 -3.66 -7.64 17.86
C MET A 73 -4.38 -7.23 19.15
N TYR A 74 -5.62 -6.71 19.05
CA TYR A 74 -6.43 -6.38 20.23
C TYR A 74 -7.10 -7.62 20.83
N LEU A 75 -7.62 -8.52 19.98
CA LEU A 75 -8.27 -9.77 20.40
C LEU A 75 -7.32 -10.78 21.05
N PHE A 76 -6.01 -10.69 20.78
CA PHE A 76 -4.98 -11.52 21.43
C PHE A 76 -4.97 -11.38 22.95
N HIS A 77 -5.40 -10.24 23.51
CA HIS A 77 -5.55 -10.07 24.95
C HIS A 77 -6.70 -10.91 25.53
N ALA A 78 -7.73 -11.21 24.73
CA ALA A 78 -8.91 -11.97 25.15
C ALA A 78 -8.78 -13.47 24.82
N PHE A 79 -8.12 -13.83 23.72
CA PHE A 79 -7.93 -15.22 23.28
C PHE A 79 -6.49 -15.46 22.82
N PRO A 80 -5.63 -16.07 23.65
CA PRO A 80 -4.27 -16.40 23.23
C PRO A 80 -4.30 -17.54 22.22
N LEU A 81 -3.93 -17.25 20.98
CA LEU A 81 -3.71 -18.25 19.93
C LEU A 81 -2.31 -18.89 20.11
N PRO A 82 -2.12 -20.14 19.65
CA PRO A 82 -0.81 -20.79 19.71
C PRO A 82 0.23 -19.97 18.92
N PRO A 83 1.37 -19.59 19.54
CA PRO A 83 2.38 -18.76 18.89
C PRO A 83 3.12 -19.57 17.82
N CYS A 84 3.06 -19.10 16.58
CA CYS A 84 3.82 -19.67 15.47
C CYS A 84 4.98 -18.73 15.14
N PHE A 85 6.19 -19.07 15.59
CA PHE A 85 7.38 -18.22 15.48
C PHE A 85 7.64 -17.63 14.09
N LEU A 86 7.45 -18.43 13.03
CA LEU A 86 7.66 -17.97 11.65
C LEU A 86 6.66 -16.87 11.25
N PHE A 87 5.40 -16.99 11.65
CA PHE A 87 4.39 -15.98 11.35
C PHE A 87 4.64 -14.70 12.14
N ASP A 88 4.98 -14.80 13.42
CA ASP A 88 5.29 -13.65 14.27
C ASP A 88 6.51 -12.87 13.75
N PHE A 89 7.56 -13.58 13.31
CA PHE A 89 8.74 -12.96 12.69
C PHE A 89 8.39 -12.22 11.39
N LEU A 90 7.61 -12.84 10.50
CA LEU A 90 7.22 -12.22 9.22
C LEU A 90 6.36 -10.98 9.44
N VAL A 91 5.40 -11.03 10.37
CA VAL A 91 4.54 -9.88 10.70
C VAL A 91 5.38 -8.75 11.29
N ALA A 92 6.29 -9.05 12.24
CA ALA A 92 7.18 -8.07 12.84
C ALA A 92 8.11 -7.42 11.80
N PHE A 93 8.65 -8.20 10.86
CA PHE A 93 9.48 -7.70 9.77
C PHE A 93 8.72 -6.73 8.86
N VAL A 94 7.51 -7.10 8.43
CA VAL A 94 6.66 -6.24 7.59
C VAL A 94 6.31 -4.94 8.33
N ALA A 95 6.00 -5.01 9.63
CA ALA A 95 5.74 -3.84 10.45
C ALA A 95 6.96 -2.91 10.54
N ALA A 96 8.15 -3.47 10.77
CA ALA A 96 9.40 -2.72 10.84
C ALA A 96 9.74 -2.02 9.50
N VAL A 97 9.58 -2.70 8.37
CA VAL A 97 9.80 -2.12 7.04
C VAL A 97 8.80 -1.00 6.75
N ASN A 98 7.52 -1.18 7.09
CA ASN A 98 6.51 -0.12 6.94
C ASN A 98 6.89 1.11 7.76
N LEU A 99 7.25 0.92 9.03
CA LEU A 99 7.67 2.00 9.91
C LEU A 99 8.90 2.74 9.35
N TYR A 100 9.90 2.00 8.88
CA TYR A 100 11.08 2.55 8.23
C TYR A 100 10.72 3.40 7.00
N MET A 101 9.85 2.89 6.11
CA MET A 101 9.41 3.63 4.93
C MET A 101 8.67 4.93 5.29
N TYR A 102 7.83 4.91 6.33
CA TYR A 102 7.15 6.12 6.82
C TYR A 102 8.15 7.15 7.36
N ILE A 103 9.09 6.73 8.22
CA ILE A 103 10.13 7.62 8.77
C ILE A 103 10.97 8.20 7.64
N TYR A 104 11.45 7.37 6.73
CA TYR A 104 12.24 7.81 5.58
C TYR A 104 11.46 8.78 4.69
N GLY A 105 10.20 8.49 4.39
CA GLY A 105 9.32 9.36 3.59
C GLY A 105 9.09 10.73 4.24
N VAL A 106 8.89 10.76 5.56
CA VAL A 106 8.78 12.00 6.35
C VAL A 106 10.09 12.78 6.29
N VAL A 107 11.22 12.15 6.59
CA VAL A 107 12.55 12.79 6.56
C VAL A 107 12.86 13.36 5.18
N LYS A 108 12.62 12.61 4.10
CA LYS A 108 12.84 13.08 2.72
C LYS A 108 11.94 14.27 2.39
N SER A 109 10.66 14.21 2.73
CA SER A 109 9.68 15.28 2.43
C SER A 109 10.02 16.59 3.15
N PHE A 110 10.45 16.52 4.41
CA PHE A 110 10.84 17.73 5.17
C PHE A 110 12.24 18.24 4.82
N SER A 111 13.16 17.37 4.41
CA SER A 111 14.51 17.74 3.93
C SER A 111 14.43 18.62 2.68
N HIS A 112 13.53 18.30 1.75
CA HIS A 112 13.34 19.13 0.54
C HIS A 112 12.69 20.49 0.86
N LYS A 113 11.70 20.53 1.78
CA LYS A 113 11.02 21.78 2.17
C LYS A 113 11.97 22.77 2.87
N HIS A 114 12.95 22.29 3.63
CA HIS A 114 13.94 23.14 4.29
C HIS A 114 15.03 23.69 3.35
N ARG A 115 15.19 23.16 2.12
CA ARG A 115 16.15 23.69 1.15
C ARG A 115 15.66 24.92 0.39
N SER A 116 14.35 25.18 0.30
CA SER A 116 13.85 26.38 -0.40
C SER A 116 13.73 27.62 0.51
N THR A 117 13.77 27.44 1.83
CA THR A 117 13.64 28.54 2.81
C THR A 117 15.00 29.10 3.28
N ILE A 118 16.12 28.55 2.79
CA ILE A 118 17.46 29.12 3.00
C ILE A 118 17.98 29.62 1.65
N LYS A 119 17.44 30.76 1.22
CA LYS A 119 18.16 31.72 0.38
C LYS A 119 18.24 33.00 1.19
N ILE A 120 19.30 33.10 2.01
CA ILE A 120 19.85 34.37 2.48
C ILE A 120 20.98 34.70 1.52
#